data_AF-A0A0R3CBC0-F1
#
_entry.id   AF-A0A0R3CBC0-F1
#
_cell.length_a   1.000
_cell.length_b   1.000
_cell.length_c   1.000
_cell.angle_alpha   90.00
_cell.angle_beta   90.00
_cell.angle_gamma   90.00
#
_symmetry.space_group_name_H-M   'P 1'
#
loop_
_entity.id
_entity.type
_entity.pdbx_description
1 polymer ?
#
loop_
_entity_poly.entity_id
_entity_poly.type
_entity_poly.pdbx_seq_one_letter_code
_entity_poly.pdbx_strand_id
1 'polypeptide(L)'
;MPGDHADGLQCYDPGKTNAITVRNTTFKTYNNANATAGFFYADGLGGSVSFENVLFWGGPYGLRMHPDGMNVTVSLKDVYFVGPFLYGAFLINNAGGGTMTITKWENVRSATIVNGQLVPGSLLPQPRIR
;
A
#
# COMPACT_ATOMS: atom_id res chain seq x y z
N MET A 1 -19.54 14.05 -7.06
CA MET A 1 -19.09 14.99 -6.02
C MET A 1 -17.62 14.72 -5.79
N PRO A 2 -16.74 15.71 -5.65
CA PRO A 2 -15.47 15.51 -4.93
C PRO A 2 -15.82 15.13 -3.49
N GLY A 3 -15.23 14.09 -2.92
CA GLY A 3 -15.31 13.88 -1.47
C GLY A 3 -15.43 12.44 -0.95
N ASP A 4 -15.87 11.47 -1.76
CA ASP A 4 -15.93 10.08 -1.30
C ASP A 4 -14.66 9.33 -1.74
N HIS A 5 -14.02 8.66 -0.77
CA HIS A 5 -12.76 7.91 -0.94
C HIS A 5 -12.95 6.80 -1.98
N ALA A 6 -12.45 7.01 -3.20
CA ALA A 6 -12.52 6.04 -4.29
C ALA A 6 -11.23 5.20 -4.37
N ASP A 7 -10.79 4.67 -3.23
CA ASP A 7 -9.61 3.80 -3.16
C ASP A 7 -9.85 2.49 -3.90
N GLY A 8 -8.77 1.87 -4.42
CA GLY A 8 -8.88 0.54 -5.03
C GLY A 8 -9.40 -0.49 -4.03
N LEU A 9 -8.92 -0.42 -2.78
CA LEU A 9 -9.44 -1.13 -1.62
C LEU A 9 -9.12 -0.31 -0.36
N GLN A 10 -10.14 -0.05 0.46
CA GLN A 10 -9.96 0.52 1.80
C GLN A 10 -10.30 -0.52 2.86
N CYS A 11 -9.41 -0.66 3.86
CA CYS A 11 -9.68 -1.45 5.05
C CYS A 11 -10.27 -0.55 6.13
N TYR A 12 -11.43 -0.93 6.70
CA TYR A 12 -12.13 -0.11 7.67
C TYR A 12 -12.78 -0.98 8.76
N ASP A 13 -12.31 -0.83 10.00
CA ASP A 13 -12.93 -1.39 11.20
C ASP A 13 -12.41 -0.65 12.47
N PRO A 14 -12.84 0.61 12.68
CA PRO A 14 -12.23 1.49 13.68
C PRO A 14 -12.25 0.92 15.11
N GLY A 15 -11.11 1.05 15.80
CA GLY A 15 -10.92 0.57 17.16
C GLY A 15 -10.76 -0.95 17.29
N LYS A 16 -10.66 -1.67 16.16
CA LYS A 16 -10.44 -3.12 16.13
C LYS A 16 -9.05 -3.47 15.65
N THR A 17 -8.71 -4.74 15.82
CA THR A 17 -7.43 -5.32 15.41
C THR A 17 -7.72 -6.48 14.48
N ASN A 18 -7.24 -6.40 13.24
CA ASN A 18 -7.47 -7.42 12.23
C ASN A 18 -6.15 -7.89 11.60
N ALA A 19 -6.19 -9.10 11.05
CA ALA A 19 -5.11 -9.63 10.24
C ALA A 19 -5.55 -9.67 8.77
N ILE A 20 -4.88 -8.89 7.94
CA ILE A 20 -5.15 -8.81 6.51
C ILE A 20 -4.01 -9.48 5.77
N THR A 21 -4.37 -10.35 4.83
CA THR A 21 -3.40 -11.06 4.00
C THR A 21 -3.82 -10.96 2.54
N VAL A 22 -2.91 -10.47 1.71
CA VAL A 22 -3.13 -10.28 0.28
C VAL A 22 -2.07 -11.07 -0.48
N ARG A 23 -2.50 -11.95 -1.39
CA ARG A 23 -1.60 -12.77 -2.19
C ARG A 23 -2.00 -12.82 -3.65
N ASN A 24 -1.03 -12.95 -4.55
CA ASN A 24 -1.24 -13.23 -5.98
C ASN A 24 -2.24 -12.25 -6.63
N THR A 25 -2.18 -10.98 -6.25
CA THR A 25 -3.21 -9.98 -6.57
C THR A 25 -2.58 -8.80 -7.29
N THR A 26 -3.33 -8.23 -8.24
CA THR A 26 -3.00 -6.95 -8.86
C THR A 26 -4.02 -5.89 -8.43
N PHE A 27 -3.55 -4.79 -7.84
CA PHE A 27 -4.32 -3.57 -7.66
C PHE A 27 -4.00 -2.62 -8.81
N LYS A 28 -4.89 -2.55 -9.80
CA LYS A 28 -4.77 -1.59 -10.91
C LYS A 28 -5.67 -0.39 -10.65
N THR A 29 -5.05 0.76 -10.43
CA THR A 29 -5.75 2.01 -10.10
C THR A 29 -5.31 3.11 -11.06
N TYR A 30 -6.23 3.98 -11.47
CA TYR A 30 -5.92 5.11 -12.34
C TYR A 30 -5.71 6.37 -11.52
N ASN A 31 -4.86 7.27 -12.00
CA ASN A 31 -4.68 8.58 -11.38
C ASN A 31 -5.98 9.37 -11.47
N ASN A 32 -6.58 9.61 -10.32
CA ASN A 32 -7.81 10.38 -10.15
C ASN A 32 -7.69 11.15 -8.82
N ALA A 33 -8.17 12.39 -8.80
CA ALA A 33 -8.17 13.24 -7.62
C ALA A 33 -9.04 12.70 -6.46
N ASN A 34 -9.98 11.78 -6.73
CA ASN A 34 -10.85 11.19 -5.71
C ASN A 34 -10.32 9.88 -5.09
N ALA A 35 -9.32 9.24 -5.72
CA ALA A 35 -8.68 8.07 -5.14
C ALA A 35 -7.53 8.52 -4.24
N THR A 36 -7.18 7.74 -3.22
CA THR A 36 -5.98 8.01 -2.42
C THR A 36 -4.90 6.96 -2.65
N ALA A 37 -5.29 5.70 -2.84
CA ALA A 37 -4.35 4.62 -3.16
C ALA A 37 -5.00 3.42 -3.87
N GLY A 38 -4.17 2.52 -4.40
CA GLY A 38 -4.61 1.19 -4.81
C GLY A 38 -4.99 0.28 -3.64
N PHE A 39 -4.29 0.41 -2.52
CA PHE A 39 -4.66 -0.18 -1.23
C PHE A 39 -4.45 0.86 -0.13
N PHE A 40 -5.50 1.10 0.66
CA PHE A 40 -5.51 2.07 1.75
C PHE A 40 -5.88 1.40 3.07
N TYR A 41 -5.05 1.63 4.09
CA TYR A 41 -5.25 1.16 5.46
C TYR A 41 -5.09 2.34 6.42
N ALA A 42 -6.14 2.66 7.17
CA ALA A 42 -6.22 3.84 8.03
C ALA A 42 -7.37 3.71 9.05
N ASP A 43 -7.77 4.83 9.64
CA ASP A 43 -9.03 5.03 10.37
C ASP A 43 -9.12 4.23 11.67
N GLY A 44 -8.01 4.14 12.41
CA GLY A 44 -7.96 3.53 13.73
C GLY A 44 -8.11 2.01 13.69
N LEU A 45 -7.71 1.38 12.59
CA LEU A 45 -7.59 -0.07 12.47
C LEU A 45 -6.18 -0.52 12.86
N GLY A 46 -6.08 -1.46 13.80
CA GLY A 46 -4.82 -2.06 14.25
C GLY A 46 -4.56 -3.46 13.67
N GLY A 47 -3.39 -4.01 13.98
CA GLY A 47 -3.07 -5.42 13.75
C GLY A 47 -1.96 -5.66 12.75
N SER A 48 -2.24 -6.44 11.70
CA SER A 48 -1.21 -6.85 10.75
C SER A 48 -1.70 -6.85 9.31
N VAL A 49 -0.82 -6.46 8.39
CA VAL A 49 -1.05 -6.53 6.96
C VAL A 49 0.13 -7.20 6.29
N SER A 50 -0.14 -8.23 5.49
CA SER A 50 0.88 -8.95 4.72
C SER A 50 0.55 -9.00 3.23
N PHE A 51 1.57 -8.74 2.42
CA PHE A 51 1.51 -8.81 0.97
C PHE A 51 2.55 -9.81 0.47
N GLU A 52 2.13 -10.75 -0.37
CA GLU A 52 3.01 -11.71 -1.03
C GLU A 52 2.64 -11.88 -2.50
N ASN A 53 3.60 -11.65 -3.41
CA ASN A 53 3.35 -11.70 -4.85
C ASN A 53 2.21 -10.75 -5.27
N VAL A 54 2.41 -9.45 -5.02
CA VAL A 54 1.39 -8.41 -5.25
C VAL A 54 1.93 -7.33 -6.18
N LEU A 55 1.10 -6.93 -7.15
CA LEU A 55 1.38 -5.84 -8.08
C LEU A 55 0.48 -4.64 -7.75
N PHE A 56 1.09 -3.48 -7.50
CA PHE A 56 0.42 -2.18 -7.51
C PHE A 56 0.70 -1.50 -8.84
N TRP A 57 -0.34 -1.23 -9.62
CA TRP A 57 -0.25 -0.64 -10.95
C TRP A 57 -1.03 0.66 -11.03
N GLY A 58 -0.29 1.78 -10.99
CA GLY A 58 -0.82 3.13 -11.05
C GLY A 58 -1.54 3.57 -9.77
N GLY A 59 -2.17 4.74 -9.83
CA GLY A 59 -2.93 5.34 -8.74
C GLY A 59 -2.16 6.46 -8.05
N PRO A 60 -2.82 7.25 -7.17
CA PRO A 60 -2.14 8.36 -6.52
C PRO A 60 -0.99 7.89 -5.63
N TYR A 61 -1.29 6.92 -4.77
CA TYR A 61 -0.32 5.96 -4.25
C TYR A 61 -0.65 4.54 -4.71
N GLY A 62 0.35 3.67 -4.85
CA GLY A 62 0.09 2.24 -4.98
C GLY A 62 -0.42 1.67 -3.65
N LEU A 63 0.36 1.87 -2.59
CA LEU A 63 0.07 1.43 -1.23
C LEU A 63 0.14 2.61 -0.25
N ARG A 64 -0.92 2.85 0.51
CA ARG A 64 -0.93 3.90 1.54
C ARG A 64 -1.41 3.32 2.87
N MET A 65 -0.66 3.58 3.94
CA MET A 65 -0.96 3.03 5.26
C MET A 65 -0.68 4.03 6.38
N HIS A 66 -1.67 4.18 7.27
CA HIS A 66 -1.64 5.01 8.47
C HIS A 66 -2.18 4.21 9.67
N PRO A 67 -1.55 4.31 10.85
CA PRO A 67 -1.99 3.60 12.05
C PRO A 67 -3.14 4.31 12.78
N ASP A 68 -3.25 5.63 12.67
CA ASP A 68 -4.33 6.44 13.24
C ASP A 68 -4.71 6.08 14.69
N GLY A 69 -3.69 6.04 15.56
CA GLY A 69 -3.82 5.74 16.99
C GLY A 69 -3.61 4.27 17.36
N MET A 70 -3.39 3.39 16.37
CA MET A 70 -3.23 1.95 16.58
C MET A 70 -1.78 1.48 16.38
N ASN A 71 -1.52 0.21 16.69
CA ASN A 71 -0.25 -0.45 16.36
C ASN A 71 -0.48 -1.44 15.22
N VAL A 72 0.33 -1.32 14.17
CA VAL A 72 0.20 -2.08 12.93
C VAL A 72 1.54 -2.63 12.52
N THR A 73 1.57 -3.92 12.18
CA THR A 73 2.75 -4.57 11.58
C THR A 73 2.53 -4.79 10.09
N VAL A 74 3.59 -4.60 9.31
CA VAL A 74 3.53 -4.67 7.85
C VAL A 74 4.64 -5.57 7.32
N SER A 75 4.26 -6.54 6.47
CA SER A 75 5.17 -7.47 5.82
C SER A 75 4.98 -7.45 4.32
N LEU A 76 6.02 -7.13 3.55
CA LEU A 76 6.01 -7.18 2.09
C LEU A 76 7.06 -8.19 1.60
N LYS A 77 6.63 -9.11 0.74
CA LYS A 77 7.49 -10.05 0.00
C LYS A 77 7.05 -10.11 -1.46
N ASP A 78 7.98 -9.96 -2.39
CA ASP A 78 7.69 -10.02 -3.84
C ASP A 78 6.58 -9.02 -4.24
N VAL A 79 6.81 -7.73 -3.94
CA VAL A 79 5.84 -6.66 -4.20
C VAL A 79 6.38 -5.70 -5.26
N TYR A 80 5.57 -5.45 -6.27
CA TYR A 80 5.97 -4.72 -7.46
C TYR A 80 5.14 -3.45 -7.63
N PHE A 81 5.80 -2.34 -7.97
CA PHE A 81 5.18 -1.04 -8.19
C PHE A 81 5.39 -0.60 -9.64
N VAL A 82 4.33 -0.65 -10.44
CA VAL A 82 4.29 -0.17 -11.82
C VAL A 82 3.62 1.20 -11.88
N GLY A 83 4.39 2.22 -12.20
CA GLY A 83 3.88 3.59 -12.33
C GLY A 83 3.13 3.86 -13.65
N PRO A 84 2.79 5.13 -13.92
CA PRO A 84 3.08 6.30 -13.08
C PRO A 84 2.18 6.36 -11.84
N PHE A 85 2.73 6.90 -10.75
CA PHE A 85 1.97 7.27 -9.54
C PHE A 85 1.88 8.79 -9.43
N LEU A 86 0.75 9.33 -8.96
CA LEU A 86 0.60 10.79 -8.83
C LEU A 86 1.51 11.36 -7.74
N TYR A 87 1.62 10.67 -6.60
CA TYR A 87 2.35 11.14 -5.43
C TYR A 87 3.54 10.22 -5.09
N GLY A 88 3.37 8.90 -5.21
CA GLY A 88 4.46 7.96 -4.99
C GLY A 88 4.02 6.50 -5.07
N ALA A 89 4.98 5.58 -5.16
CA ALA A 89 4.68 4.14 -5.15
C ALA A 89 3.98 3.72 -3.85
N PHE A 90 4.45 4.23 -2.72
CA PHE A 90 3.87 3.95 -1.42
C PHE A 90 4.05 5.12 -0.44
N LEU A 91 3.19 5.17 0.59
CA LEU A 91 3.34 6.02 1.77
C LEU A 91 2.99 5.20 3.02
N ILE A 92 3.99 4.93 3.86
CA ILE A 92 3.84 4.23 5.13
C ILE A 92 4.48 5.11 6.21
N ASN A 93 3.70 5.61 7.16
CA ASN A 93 4.14 6.54 8.21
C ASN A 93 3.29 6.42 9.49
N ASN A 94 3.59 7.17 10.54
CA ASN A 94 2.81 7.18 11.79
C ASN A 94 1.75 8.30 11.84
N ALA A 95 1.11 8.62 10.70
CA ALA A 95 0.05 9.62 10.72
C ALA A 95 -1.07 9.23 11.71
N GLY A 96 -1.65 10.23 12.37
CA GLY A 96 -2.72 10.05 13.36
C GLY A 96 -2.31 9.43 14.69
N GLY A 97 -1.00 9.21 14.92
CA GLY A 97 -0.48 8.59 16.15
C GLY A 97 -0.48 7.05 16.09
N GLY A 98 0.09 6.40 17.11
CA GLY A 98 0.33 4.95 17.06
C GLY A 98 1.62 4.60 16.31
N THR A 99 1.77 3.34 15.88
CA THR A 99 3.02 2.83 15.29
C THR A 99 2.79 1.93 14.09
N MET A 100 3.46 2.24 12.99
CA MET A 100 3.70 1.31 11.89
C MET A 100 5.06 0.64 12.08
N THR A 101 5.10 -0.69 12.08
CA THR A 101 6.34 -1.48 12.16
C THR A 101 6.46 -2.37 10.93
N ILE A 102 7.46 -2.12 10.09
CA ILE A 102 7.77 -3.04 8.98
C ILE A 102 8.57 -4.21 9.52
N THR A 103 7.98 -5.40 9.45
CA THR A 103 8.59 -6.65 9.93
C THR A 103 9.29 -7.42 8.81
N LYS A 104 8.95 -7.14 7.55
CA LYS A 104 9.61 -7.71 6.37
C LYS A 104 9.55 -6.77 5.17
N TRP A 105 10.67 -6.66 4.46
CA TRP A 105 10.81 -5.90 3.22
C TRP A 105 11.71 -6.68 2.25
N GLU A 106 11.13 -7.67 1.58
CA GLU A 106 11.84 -8.64 0.74
C GLU A 106 11.41 -8.51 -0.72
N ASN A 107 12.35 -8.32 -1.64
CA ASN A 107 12.08 -8.15 -3.08
C ASN A 107 10.94 -7.14 -3.39
N VAL A 108 10.95 -6.00 -2.70
CA VAL A 108 10.03 -4.89 -2.97
C VAL A 108 10.67 -3.97 -3.99
N ARG A 109 10.02 -3.74 -5.15
CA ARG A 109 10.68 -3.05 -6.27
C ARG A 109 9.75 -2.27 -7.18
N SER A 110 10.35 -1.32 -7.89
CA SER A 110 9.75 -0.76 -9.09
C SER A 110 9.65 -1.83 -10.18
N ALA A 111 8.71 -1.68 -11.11
CA ALA A 111 8.57 -2.54 -12.27
C ALA A 111 7.92 -1.80 -13.44
N THR A 112 7.95 -2.42 -14.62
CA THR A 112 7.22 -1.96 -15.80
C THR A 112 6.41 -3.10 -16.39
N ILE A 113 5.42 -2.78 -17.23
CA ILE A 113 4.73 -3.76 -18.06
C ILE A 113 5.19 -3.53 -19.50
N VAL A 114 5.85 -4.52 -20.09
CA VAL A 114 6.31 -4.49 -21.49
C VAL A 114 5.67 -5.67 -22.20
N ASN A 115 4.92 -5.40 -23.27
CA ASN A 115 4.20 -6.44 -24.04
C ASN A 115 3.34 -7.38 -23.17
N GLY A 116 2.67 -6.82 -22.16
CA GLY A 116 1.81 -7.58 -21.25
C GLY A 116 2.54 -8.38 -20.18
N GLN A 117 3.88 -8.31 -20.11
CA GLN A 117 4.68 -9.01 -19.11
C GLN A 117 5.24 -8.05 -18.07
N LEU A 118 5.26 -8.50 -16.81
CA LEU A 118 5.91 -7.80 -15.71
C LEU A 118 7.42 -7.89 -15.86
N VAL A 119 8.07 -6.74 -15.99
CA VAL A 119 9.53 -6.61 -16.06
C VAL A 119 10.01 -5.94 -14.76
N PRO A 120 10.70 -6.69 -13.87
CA PRO A 120 11.19 -6.16 -12.60
C PRO A 120 12.24 -5.04 -12.80
N GLY A 121 12.06 -3.91 -12.10
CA GLY A 121 12.98 -2.77 -12.06
C GLY A 121 13.81 -2.73 -10.79
N SER A 122 14.34 -1.57 -10.38
CA SER A 122 15.20 -1.47 -9.19
C SER A 122 14.46 -1.78 -7.88
N LEU A 123 15.17 -2.42 -6.92
CA LEU A 123 14.71 -2.57 -5.54
C LEU A 123 14.43 -1.20 -4.92
N LEU A 124 13.33 -1.11 -4.18
CA LEU A 124 12.97 0.07 -3.42
C LEU A 124 13.46 -0.12 -1.98
N PRO A 125 14.07 0.91 -1.35
CA PRO A 125 14.51 0.80 0.03
C PRO A 125 13.30 0.76 0.98
N GLN A 126 13.45 0.06 2.11
CA GLN A 126 12.47 0.13 3.18
C GLN A 126 12.34 1.59 3.66
N PRO A 127 11.12 2.14 3.77
CA PRO A 127 10.95 3.50 4.25
C PRO A 127 11.36 3.61 5.72
N ARG A 128 11.96 4.76 6.07
CA ARG A 128 12.13 5.16 7.47
C ARG A 128 10.80 5.71 7.96
N ILE A 129 10.13 4.95 8.82
CA ILE A 129 8.85 5.35 9.40
C ILE A 129 9.12 6.42 10.45
N ARG A 130 8.40 7.53 10.35
CA ARG A 130 8.37 8.63 11.31
C ARG A 130 6.92 8.90 11.67
#